data_AF-A0A7W1IY02-F1
#
_entry.id   AF-A0A7W1IY02-F1
#
_cell.length_a   1.000
_cell.length_b   1.000
_cell.length_c   1.000
_cell.angle_alpha   90.00
_cell.angle_beta   90.00
_cell.angle_gamma   90.00
#
_symmetry.space_group_name_H-M   'P 1'
#
loop_
_entity.id
_entity.type
_entity.pdbx_description
1 polymer ?
#
loop_
_entity_poly.entity_id
_entity_poly.type
_entity_poly.pdbx_seq_one_letter_code
_entity_poly.pdbx_strand_id
1 'polypeptide(L)'
;MEKKIACYCQNCRAANSVGETHCGRCGTRLLLVVFPQSLKYDTNYVPSFYEDHLIERVSLLELRLAQVTEQLAMAYEFISREAKSFQKDHALLQSFFETIQAVNPDLSELLSQNTLELFNEKKASLSVKNKQEQILSEI
;
A
#
# COMPACT_ATOMS: atom_id res chain seq x y z
N MET A 1 -42.70 0.36 25.31
CA MET A 1 -43.06 -0.81 24.47
C MET A 1 -41.77 -1.35 23.87
N GLU A 2 -41.20 -2.40 24.47
CA GLU A 2 -39.91 -2.96 24.07
C GLU A 2 -40.00 -3.56 22.66
N LYS A 3 -39.12 -3.14 21.75
CA LYS A 3 -38.99 -3.77 20.43
C LYS A 3 -38.42 -5.17 20.65
N LYS A 4 -39.26 -6.20 20.52
CA LYS A 4 -38.79 -7.59 20.49
C LYS A 4 -37.90 -7.78 19.26
N ILE A 5 -36.60 -7.92 19.48
CA ILE A 5 -35.64 -8.32 18.45
C ILE A 5 -36.06 -9.72 17.99
N ALA A 6 -36.18 -9.95 16.67
CA ALA A 6 -36.52 -11.26 16.11
C ALA A 6 -35.30 -11.83 15.39
N CYS A 7 -35.06 -13.15 15.51
CA CYS A 7 -34.02 -13.85 14.77
C CYS A 7 -34.61 -14.43 13.48
N TYR A 8 -34.10 -14.01 12.33
CA TYR A 8 -34.59 -14.50 11.03
C TYR A 8 -33.83 -15.76 10.59
N CYS A 9 -34.58 -16.75 10.12
CA CYS A 9 -33.99 -17.97 9.57
C CYS A 9 -33.25 -17.68 8.25
N GLN A 10 -32.01 -18.13 8.12
CA GLN A 10 -31.21 -17.91 6.90
C GLN A 10 -31.71 -18.70 5.69
N ASN A 11 -32.47 -19.78 5.92
CA ASN A 11 -33.02 -20.60 4.84
C ASN A 11 -34.41 -20.10 4.38
N CYS A 12 -35.38 -20.00 5.31
CA CYS A 12 -36.77 -19.67 4.96
C CYS A 12 -37.23 -18.25 5.35
N ARG A 13 -36.35 -17.43 5.95
CA ARG A 13 -36.60 -16.05 6.41
C ARG A 13 -37.77 -15.90 7.40
N ALA A 14 -38.27 -16.99 7.98
CA ALA A 14 -39.26 -16.91 9.06
C ALA A 14 -38.65 -16.19 10.27
N ALA A 15 -39.45 -15.37 10.95
CA ALA A 15 -39.09 -14.76 12.22
C ALA A 15 -39.20 -15.80 13.34
N ASN A 16 -38.18 -15.87 14.19
CA ASN A 16 -38.07 -16.80 15.32
C ASN A 16 -37.74 -16.01 16.59
N SER A 17 -38.06 -16.58 17.75
CA SER A 17 -37.80 -15.94 19.04
C SER A 17 -36.30 -15.98 19.38
N VAL A 18 -35.81 -14.94 20.05
CA VAL A 18 -34.41 -14.90 20.53
C VAL A 18 -34.26 -15.94 21.64
N GLY A 19 -33.53 -17.03 21.37
CA GLY A 19 -33.36 -18.18 22.27
C GLY A 19 -33.70 -19.53 21.62
N GLU A 20 -34.43 -19.53 20.50
CA GLU A 20 -34.67 -20.74 19.73
C GLU A 20 -33.39 -21.16 18.98
N THR A 21 -33.07 -22.45 19.04
CA THR A 21 -31.87 -23.01 18.37
C THR A 21 -32.17 -23.46 16.93
N HIS A 22 -33.44 -23.68 16.60
CA HIS A 22 -33.91 -24.16 15.30
C HIS A 22 -35.11 -23.34 14.85
N CYS A 23 -35.25 -23.18 13.53
CA CYS A 23 -36.40 -22.49 12.96
C CYS A 23 -37.67 -23.32 13.13
N GLY A 24 -38.71 -22.73 13.73
CA GLY A 24 -40.01 -23.40 13.90
C GLY A 24 -40.72 -23.76 12.60
N ARG A 25 -40.32 -23.17 11.46
CA ARG A 25 -40.92 -23.43 10.14
C ARG A 25 -40.21 -24.51 9.33
N CYS A 26 -38.88 -24.50 9.31
CA CYS A 26 -38.09 -25.35 8.39
C CYS A 26 -37.04 -26.22 9.09
N GLY A 27 -36.93 -26.15 10.41
CA GLY A 27 -35.98 -26.96 11.19
C GLY A 27 -34.51 -26.56 11.05
N THR A 28 -34.17 -25.59 10.18
CA THR A 28 -32.78 -25.11 10.03
C THR A 28 -32.28 -24.50 11.33
N ARG A 29 -31.05 -24.85 11.75
CA ARG A 29 -30.39 -24.29 12.93
C ARG A 29 -30.21 -22.78 12.78
N LEU A 30 -30.66 -22.02 13.78
CA LEU A 30 -30.54 -20.57 13.80
C LEU A 30 -29.14 -20.17 14.25
N LEU A 31 -28.44 -19.39 13.42
CA LEU A 31 -27.17 -18.76 13.78
C LEU A 31 -27.47 -17.53 14.63
N LEU A 32 -27.34 -17.68 15.95
CA LEU A 32 -27.33 -16.55 16.87
C LEU A 32 -26.00 -15.83 16.72
N VAL A 33 -26.02 -14.60 16.21
CA VAL A 33 -24.85 -13.71 16.27
C VAL A 33 -24.70 -13.26 17.71
N VAL A 34 -23.94 -14.03 18.49
CA VAL A 34 -23.48 -13.59 19.81
C VAL A 34 -22.21 -12.78 19.62
N PHE A 35 -22.20 -11.57 20.17
CA PHE A 35 -20.97 -10.81 20.28
C PHE A 35 -19.95 -11.60 21.12
N PRO A 36 -18.69 -11.71 20.67
CA PRO A 36 -17.65 -12.35 21.45
C PRO A 36 -17.53 -11.67 22.82
N GLN A 37 -17.16 -12.43 23.85
CA GLN A 37 -17.03 -11.90 25.22
C GLN A 37 -16.05 -10.72 25.31
N SER A 38 -15.09 -10.62 24.38
CA SER A 38 -14.16 -9.49 24.23
C SER A 38 -14.82 -8.14 23.93
N LEU A 39 -16.08 -8.13 23.48
CA LEU A 39 -16.87 -6.90 23.24
C LEU A 39 -17.90 -6.64 24.34
N LYS A 40 -17.99 -7.49 25.36
CA LYS A 40 -18.83 -7.25 26.53
C LYS A 40 -18.02 -6.43 27.52
N TYR A 41 -18.44 -5.19 27.75
CA TYR A 41 -17.85 -4.33 28.76
C TYR A 41 -18.21 -4.89 30.15
N ASP A 42 -17.37 -5.77 30.70
CA ASP A 42 -17.47 -6.25 32.07
C ASP A 42 -16.53 -5.40 32.93
N THR A 43 -17.07 -4.76 33.97
CA THR A 43 -16.35 -3.84 34.86
C THR A 43 -15.41 -4.55 35.84
N ASN A 44 -15.22 -5.86 35.71
CA ASN A 44 -14.46 -6.65 36.68
C ASN A 44 -13.37 -7.48 35.98
N TYR A 45 -12.14 -7.07 36.25
CA TYR A 45 -10.89 -7.84 36.09
C TYR A 45 -10.51 -8.16 34.64
N VAL A 46 -9.69 -7.28 34.06
CA VAL A 46 -8.82 -7.64 32.94
C VAL A 46 -7.83 -8.68 33.47
N PRO A 47 -7.82 -9.93 32.95
CA PRO A 47 -6.83 -10.91 33.38
C PRO A 47 -5.43 -10.39 33.03
N SER A 48 -4.47 -10.43 33.96
CA SER A 48 -3.08 -9.95 33.78
C SER A 48 -2.45 -10.39 32.44
N PHE A 49 -2.77 -11.61 31.99
CA PHE A 49 -2.33 -12.16 30.70
C PHE A 49 -2.74 -11.33 29.47
N TYR A 50 -3.87 -10.60 29.55
CA TYR A 50 -4.33 -9.74 28.47
C TYR A 50 -3.49 -8.46 28.37
N GLU A 51 -3.05 -7.91 29.50
CA GLU A 51 -2.12 -6.77 29.52
C GLU A 51 -0.75 -7.19 28.96
N ASP A 52 -0.24 -8.36 29.36
CA ASP A 52 1.02 -8.91 28.85
C ASP A 52 0.99 -9.09 27.32
N HIS A 53 -0.11 -9.64 26.79
CA HIS A 53 -0.24 -9.84 25.34
C HIS A 53 -0.37 -8.51 24.57
N LEU A 54 -1.02 -7.50 25.14
CA LEU A 54 -1.07 -6.18 24.53
C LEU A 54 0.31 -5.51 24.54
N ILE A 55 1.06 -5.64 25.63
CA ILE A 55 2.42 -5.12 25.74
C ILE A 55 3.33 -5.81 24.70
N GLU A 56 3.29 -7.14 24.60
CA GLU A 56 4.05 -7.90 23.59
C GLU A 56 3.76 -7.40 22.17
N ARG A 57 2.47 -7.21 21.84
CA ARG A 57 2.07 -6.69 20.53
C ARG A 57 2.57 -5.28 20.28
N VAL A 58 2.51 -4.41 21.29
CA VAL A 58 3.04 -3.04 21.19
C VAL A 58 4.55 -3.07 20.99
N SER A 59 5.29 -3.87 21.75
CA SER A 59 6.75 -4.01 21.59
C SER A 59 7.14 -4.54 20.22
N LEU A 60 6.37 -5.49 19.66
CA LEU A 60 6.58 -5.97 18.29
C LEU A 60 6.32 -4.85 17.26
N LEU A 61 5.28 -4.04 17.45
CA LEU A 61 5.00 -2.91 16.57
C LEU A 61 6.11 -1.85 16.65
N GLU A 62 6.60 -1.54 17.84
CA GLU A 62 7.72 -0.61 18.06
C GLU A 62 8.98 -1.08 17.33
N LEU A 63 9.31 -2.37 17.43
CA LEU A 63 10.45 -2.96 16.72
C LEU A 63 10.29 -2.85 15.19
N ARG A 64 9.09 -3.17 14.67
CA ARG A 64 8.82 -3.07 13.23
C ARG A 64 8.87 -1.63 12.74
N LEU A 65 8.35 -0.68 13.52
CA LEU A 65 8.44 0.74 13.21
C LEU A 65 9.90 1.20 13.16
N ALA A 66 10.73 0.81 14.14
CA ALA A 66 12.15 1.13 14.13
C ALA A 66 12.85 0.62 12.85
N GLN A 67 12.60 -0.64 12.48
CA GLN A 67 13.13 -1.23 11.24
C GLN A 67 12.70 -0.47 9.99
N VAL A 68 11.42 -0.09 9.88
CA VAL A 68 10.91 0.68 8.74
C VAL A 68 11.52 2.07 8.69
N THR A 69 11.70 2.73 9.84
CA THR A 69 12.34 4.05 9.87
C THR A 69 13.79 4.01 9.40
N GLU A 70 14.53 2.96 9.75
CA GLU A 70 15.91 2.76 9.28
C GLU A 70 15.95 2.53 7.75
N GLN A 71 15.05 1.70 7.22
CA GLN A 71 14.93 1.46 5.79
C GLN A 71 14.58 2.74 5.01
N LEU A 72 13.68 3.56 5.55
CA LEU A 72 13.32 4.86 4.96
C LEU A 72 14.49 5.84 4.98
N ALA A 73 15.27 5.88 6.06
CA ALA A 73 16.46 6.72 6.14
C ALA A 73 17.49 6.33 5.08
N MET A 74 17.74 5.03 4.89
CA MET A 74 18.61 4.52 3.84
C MET A 74 18.07 4.87 2.44
N ALA A 75 16.79 4.63 2.18
CA ALA A 75 16.18 4.96 0.89
C ALA A 75 16.29 6.46 0.56
N TYR A 76 16.06 7.32 1.56
CA TYR A 76 16.25 8.76 1.42
C TYR A 76 17.70 9.12 1.09
N GLU A 77 18.68 8.50 1.75
CA GLU A 77 20.09 8.73 1.46
C GLU A 77 20.44 8.33 0.02
N PHE A 78 19.97 7.18 -0.45
CA PHE A 78 20.17 6.74 -1.84
C PHE A 78 19.55 7.72 -2.83
N ILE A 79 18.29 8.11 -2.65
CA ILE A 79 17.60 9.08 -3.53
C ILE A 79 18.33 10.42 -3.52
N SER A 80 18.80 10.89 -2.36
CA SER A 80 19.52 12.15 -2.24
C SER A 80 20.87 12.12 -2.98
N ARG A 81 21.61 11.01 -2.88
CA ARG A 81 22.87 10.81 -3.61
C ARG A 81 22.62 10.77 -5.13
N GLU A 82 21.59 10.07 -5.56
CA GLU A 82 21.21 9.97 -6.98
C GLU A 82 20.79 11.34 -7.54
N ALA A 83 19.95 12.09 -6.81
CA ALA A 83 19.54 13.43 -7.19
C ALA A 83 20.74 14.39 -7.32
N LYS A 84 21.71 14.30 -6.40
CA LYS A 84 22.97 15.05 -6.50
C LYS A 84 23.82 14.62 -7.69
N SER A 85 23.88 13.34 -8.02
CA SER A 85 24.58 12.85 -9.21
C SER A 85 23.95 13.42 -10.47
N PHE A 86 22.62 13.29 -10.61
CA PHE A 86 21.88 13.81 -11.75
C PHE A 86 22.06 15.32 -11.92
N GLN A 87 22.05 16.08 -10.81
CA GLN A 87 22.31 17.53 -10.86
C GLN A 87 23.73 17.83 -11.34
N LYS A 88 24.74 17.09 -10.88
CA LYS A 88 26.13 17.23 -11.35
C LYS A 88 26.26 16.88 -12.83
N ASP A 89 25.65 15.79 -13.26
CA ASP A 89 25.67 15.35 -14.66
C ASP A 89 25.03 16.39 -15.57
N HIS A 90 23.89 16.96 -15.16
CA HIS A 90 23.26 18.06 -15.89
C HIS A 90 24.16 19.30 -15.96
N ALA A 91 24.81 19.69 -14.84
CA ALA A 91 25.71 20.83 -14.83
C ALA A 91 26.94 20.62 -15.73
N LEU A 92 27.48 19.40 -15.77
CA LEU A 92 28.58 19.03 -16.66
C LEU A 92 28.16 19.07 -18.13
N LEU A 93 27.00 18.49 -18.46
CA LEU A 93 26.45 18.55 -19.81
C LEU A 93 26.20 19.98 -20.25
N GLN A 94 25.64 20.82 -19.37
CA GLN A 94 25.42 22.23 -19.67
C GLN A 94 26.75 22.96 -19.96
N SER A 95 27.76 22.80 -19.11
CA SER A 95 29.09 23.38 -19.34
C SER A 95 29.73 22.87 -20.63
N PHE A 96 29.55 21.59 -20.96
CA PHE A 96 30.00 21.00 -22.22
C PHE A 96 29.30 21.64 -23.43
N PHE A 97 27.99 21.80 -23.40
CA PHE A 97 27.25 22.48 -24.49
C PHE A 97 27.63 23.96 -24.61
N GLU A 98 27.83 24.67 -23.50
CA GLU A 98 28.28 26.07 -23.48
C GLU A 98 29.69 26.21 -24.09
N THR A 99 30.61 25.30 -23.75
CA THR A 99 31.97 25.32 -24.31
C THR A 99 32.00 24.93 -25.79
N ILE A 100 31.21 23.94 -26.22
CA ILE A 100 31.08 23.62 -27.64
C ILE A 100 30.44 24.78 -28.40
N GLN A 101 29.40 25.41 -27.86
CA GLN A 101 28.76 26.57 -28.49
C GLN A 101 29.75 27.73 -28.70
N ALA A 102 30.71 27.92 -27.78
CA ALA A 102 31.75 28.92 -27.92
C ALA A 102 32.81 28.58 -28.99
N VAL A 103 33.07 27.28 -29.25
CA VAL A 103 34.11 26.83 -30.20
C VAL A 103 33.53 26.58 -31.60
N ASN A 104 32.36 25.97 -31.69
CA ASN A 104 31.67 25.65 -32.93
C ASN A 104 30.15 25.58 -32.72
N PRO A 105 29.41 26.66 -33.06
CA PRO A 105 27.97 26.75 -32.82
C PRO A 105 27.16 25.74 -33.65
N ASP A 106 27.55 25.48 -34.90
CA ASP A 106 26.86 24.54 -35.79
C ASP A 106 26.93 23.10 -35.28
N LEU A 107 28.08 22.72 -34.71
CA LEU A 107 28.25 21.41 -34.08
C LEU A 107 27.40 21.27 -32.81
N SER A 108 27.25 22.34 -32.02
CA SER A 108 26.42 22.35 -30.81
C SER A 108 24.95 22.09 -31.15
N GLU A 109 24.44 22.72 -32.21
CA GLU A 109 23.06 22.57 -32.65
C GLU A 109 22.80 21.15 -33.18
N LEU A 110 23.73 20.59 -33.98
CA LEU A 110 23.66 19.21 -34.48
C LEU A 110 23.67 18.18 -33.33
N LEU A 111 24.56 18.36 -32.35
CA LEU A 111 24.63 17.48 -31.18
C LEU A 111 23.35 17.56 -30.35
N SER A 112 22.81 18.75 -30.14
CA SER A 112 21.57 18.96 -29.39
C SER A 112 20.39 18.23 -30.05
N GLN A 113 20.24 18.36 -31.37
CA GLN A 113 19.19 17.69 -32.13
C GLN A 113 19.31 16.15 -32.05
N ASN A 114 20.50 15.62 -32.31
CA ASN A 114 20.75 14.18 -32.28
C ASN A 114 20.53 13.59 -30.86
N THR A 115 20.93 14.32 -29.82
CA THR A 115 20.69 13.89 -28.44
C THR A 115 19.19 13.81 -28.12
N LEU A 116 18.40 14.75 -28.66
CA LEU A 116 16.95 14.81 -28.47
C LEU A 116 16.23 13.68 -29.23
N GLU A 117 16.69 13.34 -30.43
CA GLU A 117 16.21 12.19 -31.21
C GLU A 117 16.47 10.87 -30.48
N LEU A 118 17.71 10.62 -30.05
CA LEU A 118 18.07 9.42 -29.29
C LEU A 118 17.26 9.29 -28.00
N PHE A 119 16.99 10.41 -27.32
CA PHE A 119 16.16 10.42 -26.12
C PHE A 119 14.71 10.02 -26.43
N ASN A 120 14.14 10.56 -27.50
CA ASN A 120 12.76 10.25 -27.93
C ASN A 120 12.62 8.78 -28.35
N GLU A 121 13.59 8.23 -29.08
CA GLU A 121 13.62 6.80 -29.45
C GLU A 121 13.68 5.90 -28.22
N LYS A 122 14.54 6.24 -27.25
CA LYS A 122 14.66 5.49 -26.00
C LYS A 122 13.38 5.56 -25.17
N LYS A 123 12.73 6.72 -25.10
CA LYS A 123 11.43 6.89 -24.43
C LYS A 123 10.32 6.08 -25.10
N ALA A 124 10.29 6.06 -26.43
CA ALA A 124 9.33 5.26 -27.19
C ALA A 124 9.52 3.75 -26.94
N SER A 125 10.76 3.26 -26.97
CA SER A 125 11.05 1.85 -26.71
C SER A 125 10.70 1.41 -25.28
N LEU A 126 10.94 2.27 -24.27
CA LEU A 126 10.52 2.02 -22.88
C LEU A 126 8.99 1.97 -22.73
N SER A 127 8.26 2.86 -23.41
CA SER A 127 6.79 2.85 -23.41
C SER A 127 6.21 1.56 -24.00
N VAL A 128 6.83 1.03 -25.05
CA VAL A 128 6.44 -0.25 -25.66
C VAL A 128 6.70 -1.41 -24.71
N LYS A 129 7.87 -1.46 -24.05
CA LYS A 129 8.20 -2.50 -23.06
C LYS A 129 7.24 -2.50 -21.88
N ASN A 130 6.96 -1.33 -21.30
CA ASN A 130 6.03 -1.22 -20.17
C ASN A 130 4.61 -1.69 -20.53
N LYS A 131 4.15 -1.41 -21.76
CA LYS A 131 2.86 -1.92 -22.27
C LYS A 131 2.87 -3.45 -22.41
N GLN A 132 3.96 -4.03 -22.88
CA GLN A 132 4.10 -5.49 -23.00
C GLN A 132 4.11 -6.17 -21.62
N GLU A 133 4.80 -5.60 -20.64
CA GLU A 133 4.82 -6.12 -19.26
C GLU A 133 3.45 -6.02 -18.58
N GLN A 134 2.70 -4.93 -18.80
CA GLN A 134 1.32 -4.80 -18.32
C GLN A 134 0.40 -5.87 -18.91
N ILE A 135 0.46 -6.11 -20.22
CA ILE A 135 -0.34 -7.15 -20.87
C ILE A 135 0.01 -8.55 -20.33
N LEU A 136 1.29 -8.82 -20.04
CA LEU A 136 1.74 -10.08 -19.46
C LEU A 136 1.31 -10.28 -18.01
N SER A 137 1.12 -9.19 -17.24
CA SER A 137 0.64 -9.25 -15.86
C SER A 137 -0.88 -9.45 -15.73
N GLU A 138 -1.62 -9.23 -16.82
CA GLU A 138 -3.08 -9.33 -16.88
C GLU A 138 -3.59 -10.70 -17.38
N ILE A 139 -2.69 -11.58 -17.84
CA ILE A 139 -2.96 -12.97 -18.27
C ILE A 139 -2.58 -13.93 -17.14
#